data_AF-A0A3S0W3J5-F1
#
_entry.id   AF-A0A3S0W3J5-F1
#
_cell.length_a   1.000
_cell.length_b   1.000
_cell.length_c   1.000
_cell.angle_alpha   90.00
_cell.angle_beta   90.00
_cell.angle_gamma   90.00
#
_symmetry.space_group_name_H-M   'P 1'
#
loop_
_entity.id
_entity.type
_entity.pdbx_description
1 polymer ?
#
loop_
_entity_poly.entity_id
_entity_poly.type
_entity_poly.pdbx_seq_one_letter_code
_entity_poly.pdbx_strand_id
1 'polypeptide(L)'
;MLFRYELRRFRRGLPLLALLFIFLVPAIYGALYLSANWDPYGAMDRLPVAIVNEDEPVQRGDTTLRTGADMTERLKDDRAFDWRETTREEAEEGLREGRYYLVLEIPAELSRDLVSPEGGGTPRQAQITLRRDDANGFVIGSVTNASQAKVEAAVNRSAIEAYFEAVFASLGELRSGMVDAADGAAQLADGTASAVDGASRLEDGI
;
A
#
# COMPACT_ATOMS: atom_id res chain seq x y z
N MET A 1 -6.20 -67.76 -25.88
CA MET A 1 -6.67 -67.94 -24.49
C MET A 1 -5.64 -67.51 -23.41
N LEU A 2 -4.40 -67.13 -23.75
CA LEU A 2 -3.36 -66.71 -22.79
C LEU A 2 -3.60 -65.33 -22.15
N PHE A 3 -4.14 -64.37 -22.91
CA PHE A 3 -4.39 -62.99 -22.46
C PHE A 3 -5.29 -62.89 -21.21
N ARG A 4 -6.27 -63.80 -21.07
CA ARG A 4 -7.22 -63.80 -19.93
C ARG A 4 -6.59 -64.33 -18.64
N TYR A 5 -5.54 -65.14 -18.73
CA TYR A 5 -4.83 -65.68 -17.57
C TYR A 5 -3.76 -64.72 -17.05
N GLU A 6 -3.08 -63.96 -17.93
CA GLU A 6 -2.15 -62.90 -17.51
C GLU A 6 -2.86 -61.74 -16.82
N LEU A 7 -4.04 -61.31 -17.30
CA LEU A 7 -4.87 -60.31 -16.61
C LEU A 7 -5.28 -60.75 -15.19
N ARG A 8 -5.44 -62.07 -14.95
CA ARG A 8 -5.79 -62.62 -13.63
C ARG A 8 -4.60 -62.62 -12.68
N ARG A 9 -3.35 -62.66 -13.18
CA ARG A 9 -2.12 -62.52 -12.39
C ARG A 9 -1.88 -61.07 -11.95
N PHE A 10 -2.26 -60.10 -12.79
CA PHE A 10 -2.19 -58.67 -12.48
C PHE A 10 -3.20 -58.20 -11.41
N ARG A 11 -4.18 -59.04 -11.06
CA ARG A 11 -5.20 -58.79 -10.03
C ARG A 11 -4.80 -59.20 -8.61
N ARG A 12 -3.64 -59.81 -8.40
CA ARG A 12 -3.09 -60.07 -7.05
C ARG A 12 -2.20 -58.89 -6.63
N GLY A 13 -2.26 -58.51 -5.35
CA GLY A 13 -2.03 -57.15 -4.87
C GLY A 13 -0.73 -56.42 -5.28
N LEU A 14 0.37 -57.12 -5.51
CA LEU A 14 1.69 -56.49 -5.79
C LEU A 14 1.74 -55.66 -7.09
N PRO A 15 1.40 -56.20 -8.29
CA PRO A 15 1.36 -55.41 -9.53
C PRO A 15 0.31 -54.28 -9.52
N LEU A 16 -0.82 -54.44 -8.81
CA LEU A 16 -1.82 -53.38 -8.66
C LEU A 16 -1.29 -52.24 -7.77
N LEU A 17 -0.57 -52.58 -6.69
CA LEU A 17 0.11 -51.59 -5.84
C LEU A 17 1.18 -50.83 -6.63
N ALA A 18 1.96 -51.53 -7.46
CA ALA A 18 2.98 -50.91 -8.30
C ALA A 18 2.37 -49.94 -9.31
N LEU A 19 1.24 -50.32 -9.94
CA LEU A 19 0.51 -49.46 -10.86
C LEU A 19 -0.07 -48.24 -10.14
N LEU A 20 -0.65 -48.43 -8.95
CA LEU A 20 -1.13 -47.34 -8.10
C LEU A 20 0.01 -46.36 -7.76
N PHE A 21 1.18 -46.86 -7.38
CA PHE A 21 2.34 -46.04 -7.03
C PHE A 21 2.86 -45.24 -8.24
N ILE A 22 2.83 -45.83 -9.43
CA ILE A 22 3.16 -45.17 -10.71
C ILE A 22 2.24 -43.97 -11.01
N PHE A 23 0.96 -44.06 -10.64
CA PHE A 23 0.03 -42.92 -10.77
C PHE A 23 0.12 -41.95 -9.60
N LEU A 24 0.43 -42.46 -8.40
CA LEU A 24 0.51 -41.67 -7.18
C LEU A 24 1.65 -40.66 -7.22
N VAL A 25 2.84 -41.04 -7.71
CA VAL A 25 4.02 -40.15 -7.72
C VAL A 25 3.78 -38.92 -8.61
N PRO A 26 3.33 -39.04 -9.88
CA PRO A 26 2.96 -37.89 -10.71
C PRO A 26 1.78 -37.10 -10.14
N ALA A 27 0.80 -37.75 -9.49
CA ALA A 27 -0.34 -37.07 -8.89
C ALA A 27 0.06 -36.23 -7.68
N ILE A 28 0.92 -36.73 -6.80
CA ILE A 28 1.48 -35.97 -5.67
C ILE A 28 2.32 -34.81 -6.19
N TYR A 29 3.18 -35.05 -7.18
CA TYR A 29 3.97 -33.97 -7.79
C TYR A 29 3.08 -32.89 -8.42
N GLY A 30 2.07 -33.29 -9.18
CA GLY A 30 1.10 -32.38 -9.78
C GLY A 30 0.29 -31.62 -8.73
N ALA A 31 -0.12 -32.28 -7.64
CA ALA A 31 -0.83 -31.65 -6.53
C ALA A 31 0.04 -30.63 -5.79
N LEU A 32 1.30 -30.96 -5.49
CA LEU A 32 2.27 -30.04 -4.90
C LEU A 32 2.57 -28.86 -5.83
N TYR A 33 2.70 -29.12 -7.13
CA TYR A 33 2.92 -28.08 -8.13
C TYR A 33 1.71 -27.15 -8.25
N LEU A 34 0.49 -27.70 -8.35
CA LEU A 34 -0.72 -26.89 -8.37
C LEU A 34 -0.89 -26.11 -7.05
N SER A 35 -0.68 -26.72 -5.89
CA SER A 35 -0.79 -26.00 -4.61
C SER A 35 0.22 -24.87 -4.51
N ALA A 36 1.48 -25.11 -4.90
CA ALA A 36 2.53 -24.10 -4.87
C ALA A 36 2.30 -22.97 -5.88
N ASN A 37 1.61 -23.21 -7.01
CA ASN A 37 1.34 -22.18 -8.01
C ASN A 37 -0.03 -21.51 -7.87
N TRP A 38 -1.02 -22.17 -7.25
CA TRP A 38 -2.35 -21.61 -7.01
C TRP A 38 -2.33 -20.67 -5.80
N ASP A 39 -1.51 -20.98 -4.79
CA ASP A 39 -1.35 -20.13 -3.62
C ASP A 39 0.10 -20.13 -3.07
N PRO A 40 1.07 -19.58 -3.84
CA PRO A 40 2.47 -19.49 -3.41
C PRO A 40 2.68 -18.65 -2.14
N TYR A 41 1.67 -17.86 -1.75
CA TYR A 41 1.74 -16.89 -0.66
C TYR A 41 0.72 -17.13 0.47
N GLY A 42 -0.06 -18.21 0.41
CA GLY A 42 -1.20 -18.49 1.30
C GLY A 42 -0.86 -18.76 2.76
N ALA A 43 0.43 -18.78 3.11
CA ALA A 43 0.92 -18.93 4.47
C ALA A 43 1.92 -17.82 4.86
N MET A 44 1.99 -16.74 4.08
CA MET A 44 2.89 -15.61 4.36
C MET A 44 2.49 -14.88 5.64
N ASP A 45 1.19 -14.92 6.00
CA ASP A 45 0.62 -14.44 7.27
C ASP A 45 1.23 -15.09 8.52
N ARG A 46 1.97 -16.20 8.36
CA ARG A 46 2.69 -16.91 9.44
C ARG A 46 4.19 -16.68 9.40
N LEU A 47 4.70 -15.95 8.42
CA LEU A 47 6.12 -15.67 8.27
C LEU A 47 6.48 -14.48 9.18
N PRO A 48 7.28 -14.68 10.25
CA PRO A 48 7.63 -13.60 11.16
C PRO A 48 8.55 -12.60 10.46
N VAL A 49 8.11 -11.34 10.41
CA VAL A 49 8.86 -10.23 9.83
C VAL A 49 9.01 -9.14 10.88
N ALA A 50 10.26 -8.77 11.18
CA ALA A 50 10.55 -7.69 12.12
C ALA A 50 10.34 -6.32 11.46
N ILE A 51 9.75 -5.38 12.20
CA ILE A 51 9.66 -3.97 11.84
C ILE A 51 10.48 -3.19 12.87
N VAL A 52 11.50 -2.48 12.40
CA VAL A 52 12.29 -1.53 13.19
C VAL A 52 11.89 -0.14 12.73
N ASN A 53 11.12 0.55 13.57
CA ASN A 53 10.66 1.91 13.26
C ASN A 53 11.45 2.94 14.05
N GLU A 54 12.32 3.68 13.38
CA GLU A 54 13.09 4.78 13.97
C GLU A 54 12.54 6.16 13.56
N ASP A 55 11.47 6.21 12.74
CA ASP A 55 10.89 7.45 12.22
C ASP A 55 10.47 8.41 13.33
N GLU A 56 10.96 9.64 13.25
CA GLU A 56 10.59 10.71 14.17
C GLU A 56 9.45 11.55 13.57
N PRO A 57 8.36 11.79 14.31
CA PRO A 57 7.25 12.58 13.81
C PRO A 57 7.65 14.04 13.56
N VAL A 58 7.12 14.64 12.50
CA VAL A 58 7.44 16.03 12.08
C VAL A 58 6.17 16.88 12.08
N GLN A 59 6.25 18.11 12.61
CA GLN A 59 5.16 19.07 12.49
C GLN A 59 5.13 19.69 11.08
N ARG A 60 3.94 19.72 10.47
CA ARG A 60 3.63 20.43 9.23
C ARG A 60 2.39 21.30 9.45
N GLY A 61 2.61 22.60 9.68
CA GLY A 61 1.53 23.51 10.07
C GLY A 61 0.88 23.06 11.38
N ASP A 62 -0.45 22.92 11.39
CA ASP A 62 -1.23 22.44 12.54
C ASP A 62 -1.30 20.91 12.63
N THR A 63 -0.69 20.18 11.69
CA THR A 63 -0.77 18.71 11.62
C THR A 63 0.58 18.08 11.98
N THR A 64 0.57 17.02 12.79
CA THR A 64 1.77 16.21 13.06
C THR A 64 1.79 15.02 12.09
N LEU A 65 2.82 14.95 11.26
CA LEU A 65 3.05 13.85 10.34
C LEU A 65 3.86 12.75 11.04
N ARG A 66 3.34 11.52 11.04
CA ARG A 66 3.92 10.34 11.71
C ARG A 66 3.92 9.13 10.77
N THR A 67 4.55 9.32 9.63
CA THR A 67 4.48 8.40 8.49
C THR A 67 4.94 6.99 8.84
N GLY A 68 6.06 6.85 9.57
CA GLY A 68 6.58 5.54 9.96
C GLY A 68 5.63 4.78 10.89
N ALA A 69 5.01 5.49 11.84
CA ALA A 69 4.02 4.90 12.74
C ALA A 69 2.76 4.45 11.97
N ASP A 70 2.21 5.32 11.12
CA ASP A 70 1.02 5.02 10.31
C ASP A 70 1.28 3.86 9.33
N MET A 71 2.50 3.77 8.78
CA MET A 71 2.91 2.67 7.92
C MET A 71 3.01 1.36 8.72
N THR A 72 3.58 1.40 9.93
CA THR A 72 3.71 0.25 10.82
C THR A 72 2.34 -0.33 11.20
N GLU A 73 1.38 0.53 11.55
CA GLU A 73 0.01 0.11 11.85
C GLU A 73 -0.66 -0.55 10.64
N ARG A 74 -0.60 0.09 9.46
CA ARG A 74 -1.20 -0.45 8.24
C ARG A 74 -0.61 -1.81 7.84
N LEU A 75 0.70 -2.00 7.99
CA LEU A 75 1.35 -3.28 7.70
C LEU A 75 0.81 -4.38 8.62
N LYS A 76 0.71 -4.10 9.93
CA LYS A 76 0.15 -5.03 10.91
C LYS A 76 -1.31 -5.38 10.61
N ASP A 77 -2.10 -4.43 10.16
CA ASP A 77 -3.52 -4.62 9.81
C ASP A 77 -3.74 -5.43 8.52
N ASP A 78 -2.88 -5.27 7.50
CA ASP A 78 -2.98 -5.99 6.23
C ASP A 78 -2.74 -7.51 6.39
N ARG A 79 -2.06 -7.91 7.47
CA ARG A 79 -1.78 -9.33 7.82
C ARG A 79 -1.14 -10.15 6.69
N ALA A 80 -0.52 -9.48 5.72
CA ALA A 80 0.25 -10.14 4.67
C ALA A 80 1.44 -10.95 5.23
N PHE A 81 1.94 -10.55 6.40
CA PHE A 81 2.98 -11.20 7.17
C PHE A 81 2.64 -11.20 8.67
N ASP A 82 3.34 -12.03 9.46
CA ASP A 82 3.35 -11.93 10.92
C ASP A 82 4.31 -10.81 11.33
N TRP A 83 3.83 -9.57 11.22
CA TRP A 83 4.60 -8.38 11.51
C TRP A 83 4.85 -8.21 13.01
N ARG A 84 6.12 -8.02 13.36
CA ARG A 84 6.62 -7.94 14.75
C ARG A 84 7.44 -6.66 14.89
N GLU A 85 6.85 -5.66 15.53
CA GLU A 85 7.57 -4.44 15.87
C GLU A 85 8.60 -4.71 16.97
N THR A 86 9.84 -4.26 16.79
CA THR A 86 11.00 -4.64 17.64
C THR A 86 12.10 -3.59 17.53
N THR A 87 13.12 -3.65 18.41
CA THR A 87 14.29 -2.76 18.28
C THR A 87 15.25 -3.23 17.19
N ARG A 88 16.15 -2.36 16.76
CA ARG A 88 17.21 -2.69 15.80
C ARG A 88 18.03 -3.90 16.26
N GLU A 89 18.45 -3.90 17.53
CA GLU A 89 19.27 -4.97 18.11
C GLU A 89 18.52 -6.31 18.16
N GLU A 90 17.25 -6.29 18.57
CA GLU A 90 16.41 -7.48 18.65
C GLU A 90 16.07 -8.05 17.25
N ALA A 91 15.89 -7.17 16.26
CA ALA A 91 15.68 -7.55 14.87
C ALA A 91 16.92 -8.23 14.28
N GLU A 92 18.10 -7.66 14.51
CA GLU A 92 19.38 -8.21 14.06
C GLU A 92 19.66 -9.57 14.69
N GLU A 93 19.48 -9.69 16.02
CA GLU A 93 19.63 -10.96 16.71
C GLU A 93 18.58 -11.98 16.23
N GLY A 94 17.33 -11.55 16.09
CA GLY A 94 16.25 -12.40 15.62
C GLY A 94 16.44 -12.87 14.18
N LEU A 95 17.06 -12.06 13.33
CA LEU A 95 17.43 -12.45 11.97
C LEU A 95 18.56 -13.50 12.00
N ARG A 96 19.60 -13.29 12.82
CA ARG A 96 20.72 -14.22 12.99
C ARG A 96 20.29 -15.58 13.55
N GLU A 97 19.29 -15.59 14.43
CA GLU A 97 18.76 -16.80 15.06
C GLU A 97 17.62 -17.45 14.26
N GLY A 98 17.22 -16.86 13.14
CA GLY A 98 16.12 -17.34 12.31
C GLY A 98 14.74 -17.19 12.95
N ARG A 99 14.60 -16.37 14.00
CA ARG A 99 13.31 -15.98 14.60
C ARG A 99 12.53 -15.07 13.65
N TYR A 100 13.25 -14.25 12.88
CA TYR A 100 12.71 -13.41 11.82
C TYR A 100 13.32 -13.82 10.49
N TYR A 101 12.49 -13.87 9.45
CA TYR A 101 12.97 -14.18 8.10
C TYR A 101 13.39 -12.93 7.34
N LEU A 102 12.85 -11.78 7.74
CA LEU A 102 13.05 -10.47 7.12
C LEU A 102 13.01 -9.40 8.21
N VAL A 103 13.78 -8.34 8.01
CA VAL A 103 13.73 -7.11 8.81
C VAL A 103 13.38 -5.95 7.88
N LEU A 104 12.37 -5.17 8.27
CA LEU A 104 11.97 -3.92 7.64
C LEU A 104 12.45 -2.76 8.52
N GLU A 105 13.45 -2.01 8.05
CA GLU A 105 13.93 -0.81 8.71
C GLU A 105 13.24 0.44 8.14
N ILE A 106 12.61 1.23 9.01
CA ILE A 106 12.02 2.53 8.71
C ILE A 106 12.96 3.59 9.28
N PRO A 107 13.62 4.40 8.43
CA PRO A 107 14.65 5.35 8.89
C PRO A 107 14.02 6.53 9.64
N ALA A 108 14.81 7.14 10.52
CA ALA A 108 14.42 8.29 11.32
C ALA A 108 13.97 9.52 10.50
N GLU A 109 14.46 9.64 9.28
CA GLU A 109 14.22 10.78 8.40
C GLU A 109 12.97 10.63 7.52
N LEU A 110 12.24 9.51 7.56
CA LEU A 110 11.15 9.24 6.60
C LEU A 110 10.09 10.35 6.61
N SER A 111 9.56 10.72 7.78
CA SER A 111 8.57 11.78 7.91
C SER A 111 9.13 13.15 7.54
N ARG A 112 10.42 13.38 7.75
CA ARG A 112 11.09 14.64 7.37
C ARG A 112 11.26 14.76 5.85
N ASP A 113 11.71 13.69 5.22
CA ASP A 113 11.99 13.65 3.78
C ASP A 113 10.69 13.73 2.96
N LEU A 114 9.56 13.28 3.51
CA LEU A 114 8.24 13.44 2.90
C LEU A 114 7.69 14.87 2.96
N VAL A 115 8.19 15.71 3.88
CA VAL A 115 7.85 17.14 3.95
C VAL A 115 8.77 17.99 3.05
N SER A 116 9.96 17.50 2.72
CA SER A 116 10.96 18.24 1.92
C SER A 116 10.63 18.67 0.47
N PRO A 117 9.61 18.15 -0.26
CA PRO A 117 9.37 18.62 -1.62
C PRO A 117 9.00 20.11 -1.76
N GLU A 118 8.57 20.78 -0.69
CA GLU A 118 8.25 22.22 -0.71
C GLU A 118 9.46 23.12 -0.38
N GLY A 119 10.60 22.55 0.00
CA GLY A 119 11.80 23.27 0.47
C GLY A 119 13.03 23.21 -0.42
N GLY A 120 12.92 22.75 -1.68
CA GLY A 120 14.03 22.75 -2.64
C GLY A 120 15.08 21.65 -2.44
N GLY A 121 14.76 20.58 -1.70
CA GLY A 121 15.63 19.41 -1.55
C GLY A 121 15.34 18.33 -2.59
N THR A 122 16.39 17.67 -3.10
CA THR A 122 16.27 16.54 -4.03
C THR A 122 15.44 15.41 -3.40
N PRO A 123 14.35 14.94 -4.04
CA PRO A 123 13.57 13.80 -3.55
C PRO A 123 14.48 12.59 -3.35
N ARG A 124 14.58 12.08 -2.12
CA ARG A 124 15.31 10.85 -1.84
C ARG A 124 14.32 9.70 -1.73
N GLN A 125 14.51 8.71 -2.60
CA GLN A 125 13.77 7.45 -2.60
C GLN A 125 13.98 6.77 -1.24
N ALA A 126 12.88 6.50 -0.51
CA ALA A 126 12.92 5.76 0.74
C ALA A 126 13.55 4.39 0.50
N GLN A 127 14.75 4.17 1.05
CA GLN A 127 15.47 2.91 0.90
C GLN A 127 15.01 1.94 1.98
N ILE A 128 13.98 1.15 1.67
CA ILE A 128 13.65 -0.02 2.48
C ILE A 128 14.80 -1.03 2.30
N THR A 129 15.66 -1.15 3.30
CA THR A 129 16.78 -2.08 3.26
C THR A 129 16.32 -3.42 3.82
N LEU A 130 16.07 -4.38 2.93
CA LEU A 130 15.69 -5.74 3.30
C LEU A 130 16.96 -6.56 3.57
N ARG A 131 17.34 -6.74 4.85
CA ARG A 131 18.47 -7.60 5.21
C ARG A 131 18.02 -9.05 5.41
N ARG A 132 18.80 -9.98 4.85
CA ARG A 132 18.66 -11.43 5.03
C ARG A 132 20.05 -12.04 5.24
N ASP A 133 20.08 -13.19 5.90
CA ASP A 133 21.26 -14.07 5.91
C ASP A 133 21.41 -14.72 4.52
N ASP A 134 22.60 -14.61 3.93
CA ASP A 134 22.89 -14.76 2.49
C ASP A 134 22.84 -16.21 1.99
N ALA A 135 22.34 -17.15 2.79
CA ALA A 135 22.38 -18.59 2.51
C ALA A 135 21.28 -19.11 1.55
N ASN A 136 20.21 -18.36 1.26
CA ASN A 136 19.04 -18.86 0.50
C ASN A 136 18.62 -17.96 -0.67
N GLY A 137 19.53 -17.79 -1.64
CA GLY A 137 19.25 -17.09 -2.90
C GLY A 137 18.19 -17.79 -3.77
N PHE A 138 17.09 -17.07 -4.06
CA PHE A 138 16.26 -17.17 -5.28
C PHE A 138 15.14 -16.09 -5.35
N VAL A 139 14.76 -15.50 -4.21
CA VAL A 139 13.49 -14.73 -4.06
C VAL A 139 13.59 -13.23 -4.46
N ILE A 140 14.76 -12.75 -4.90
CA ILE A 140 15.01 -11.30 -5.08
C ILE A 140 14.42 -10.75 -6.40
N GLY A 141 14.25 -11.56 -7.45
CA GLY A 141 13.77 -11.07 -8.74
C GLY A 141 12.25 -10.83 -8.82
N SER A 142 11.45 -11.77 -8.32
CA SER A 142 9.98 -11.74 -8.48
C SER A 142 9.29 -10.82 -7.47
N VAL A 143 9.78 -10.75 -6.24
CA VAL A 143 9.24 -9.89 -5.18
C VAL A 143 9.54 -8.41 -5.47
N THR A 144 10.73 -8.10 -5.99
CA THR A 144 11.09 -6.72 -6.38
C THR A 144 10.18 -6.18 -7.48
N ASN A 145 9.87 -6.98 -8.49
CA ASN A 145 8.95 -6.58 -9.57
C ASN A 145 7.50 -6.44 -9.09
N ALA A 146 7.03 -7.35 -8.21
CA ALA A 146 5.68 -7.26 -7.64
C ALA A 146 5.52 -6.05 -6.71
N SER A 147 6.56 -5.70 -5.96
CA SER A 147 6.57 -4.53 -5.06
C SER A 147 6.63 -3.22 -5.84
N GLN A 148 7.42 -3.12 -6.92
CA GLN A 148 7.42 -1.93 -7.79
C GLN A 148 6.03 -1.69 -8.39
N ALA A 149 5.39 -2.73 -8.94
CA ALA A 149 4.04 -2.60 -9.50
C ALA A 149 2.99 -2.15 -8.47
N LYS A 150 3.09 -2.61 -7.22
CA LYS A 150 2.20 -2.18 -6.12
C LYS A 150 2.44 -0.74 -5.70
N VAL A 151 3.71 -0.32 -5.61
CA VAL A 151 4.07 1.07 -5.28
C VAL A 151 3.63 2.03 -6.39
N GLU A 152 3.87 1.68 -7.65
CA GLU A 152 3.40 2.46 -8.81
C GLU A 152 1.87 2.58 -8.83
N ALA A 153 1.14 1.49 -8.54
CA ALA A 153 -0.31 1.52 -8.47
C ALA A 153 -0.84 2.39 -7.33
N ALA A 154 -0.19 2.38 -6.16
CA ALA A 154 -0.56 3.22 -5.02
C ALA A 154 -0.31 4.71 -5.30
N VAL A 155 0.85 5.05 -5.90
CA VAL A 155 1.18 6.43 -6.28
C VAL A 155 0.21 6.95 -7.33
N ASN A 156 -0.11 6.15 -8.35
CA ASN A 156 -1.04 6.56 -9.40
C ASN A 156 -2.46 6.80 -8.84
N ARG A 157 -2.92 5.93 -7.92
CA ARG A 157 -4.21 6.12 -7.27
C ARG A 157 -4.25 7.40 -6.42
N SER A 158 -3.21 7.63 -5.62
CA SER A 158 -3.11 8.83 -4.79
C SER A 158 -3.04 10.11 -5.62
N ALA A 159 -2.33 10.10 -6.75
CA ALA A 159 -2.28 11.23 -7.68
C ALA A 159 -3.65 11.54 -8.31
N ILE A 160 -4.40 10.50 -8.68
CA ILE A 160 -5.76 10.64 -9.23
C ILE A 160 -6.71 11.21 -8.17
N GLU A 161 -6.67 10.71 -6.94
CA GLU A 161 -7.49 11.22 -5.83
C GLU A 161 -7.18 12.68 -5.52
N ALA A 162 -5.90 13.03 -5.38
CA ALA A 162 -5.47 14.42 -5.15
C ALA A 162 -5.88 15.36 -6.29
N TYR A 163 -5.80 14.90 -7.54
CA TYR A 163 -6.27 15.66 -8.69
C TYR A 163 -7.78 15.92 -8.61
N PHE A 164 -8.59 14.90 -8.33
CA PHE A 164 -10.02 15.06 -8.19
C PHE A 164 -10.37 15.98 -7.02
N GLU A 165 -9.71 15.83 -5.88
CA GLU A 165 -9.94 16.70 -4.72
C GLU A 165 -9.58 18.15 -5.01
N ALA A 166 -8.47 18.42 -5.69
CA ALA A 166 -8.11 19.77 -6.13
C ALA A 166 -9.11 20.35 -7.15
N VAL A 167 -9.64 19.53 -8.07
CA VAL A 167 -10.70 19.93 -9.00
C VAL A 167 -12.00 20.23 -8.24
N PHE A 168 -12.40 19.41 -7.27
CA PHE A 168 -13.60 19.66 -6.47
C PHE A 168 -13.45 20.87 -5.55
N ALA A 169 -12.28 21.07 -4.96
CA ALA A 169 -11.96 22.24 -4.14
C ALA A 169 -12.02 23.53 -4.99
N SER A 170 -11.36 23.55 -6.15
CA SER A 170 -11.42 24.70 -7.06
C SER A 170 -12.83 24.97 -7.59
N LEU A 171 -13.65 23.95 -7.84
CA LEU A 171 -15.08 24.13 -8.15
C LEU A 171 -15.87 24.71 -6.97
N GLY A 172 -15.53 24.32 -5.74
CA GLY A 172 -16.09 24.90 -4.52
C GLY A 172 -15.74 26.38 -4.36
N GLU A 173 -14.47 26.75 -4.57
CA GLU A 173 -14.01 28.14 -4.55
C GLU A 173 -14.65 28.97 -5.66
N LEU A 174 -14.73 28.44 -6.88
CA LEU A 174 -15.42 29.09 -8.00
C LEU A 174 -16.90 29.34 -7.68
N ARG A 175 -17.58 28.37 -7.07
CA ARG A 175 -18.96 28.54 -6.60
C ARG A 175 -19.07 29.63 -5.55
N SER A 176 -18.15 29.66 -4.57
CA SER A 176 -18.12 30.71 -3.55
C SER A 176 -17.93 32.09 -4.18
N GLY A 177 -16.94 32.24 -5.06
CA GLY A 177 -16.68 33.50 -5.76
C GLY A 177 -17.86 33.97 -6.63
N MET A 178 -18.63 33.04 -7.21
CA MET A 178 -19.87 33.39 -7.92
C MET A 178 -20.98 33.87 -6.97
N VAL A 179 -21.09 33.31 -5.77
CA VAL A 179 -22.03 33.79 -4.75
C VAL A 179 -21.65 35.19 -4.28
N ASP A 180 -20.36 35.40 -3.97
CA ASP A 180 -19.85 36.71 -3.56
C ASP A 180 -20.07 37.78 -4.65
N ALA A 181 -19.89 37.40 -5.92
CA ALA A 181 -20.16 38.28 -7.05
C ALA A 181 -21.66 38.63 -7.20
N ALA A 182 -22.55 37.65 -6.97
CA ALA A 182 -23.99 37.88 -6.99
C ALA A 182 -24.43 38.81 -5.86
N ASP A 183 -23.89 38.61 -4.64
CA ASP A 183 -24.16 39.45 -3.48
C ASP A 183 -23.62 40.87 -3.67
N GLY A 184 -22.42 41.01 -4.24
CA GLY A 184 -21.84 42.30 -4.58
C GLY A 184 -22.66 43.06 -5.64
N ALA A 185 -23.20 42.35 -6.65
CA ALA A 185 -24.11 42.95 -7.63
C ALA A 185 -25.43 43.40 -7.01
N ALA A 186 -25.97 42.64 -6.05
CA ALA A 186 -27.17 43.03 -5.30
C ALA A 186 -26.92 44.28 -4.45
N GLN A 187 -25.79 44.32 -3.71
CA GLN A 187 -25.40 45.51 -2.95
C GLN A 187 -25.22 46.74 -3.84
N LEU A 188 -24.65 46.56 -5.04
CA LEU A 188 -24.49 47.65 -6.00
C LEU A 188 -25.86 48.15 -6.47
N ALA A 189 -26.80 47.25 -6.79
CA ALA A 189 -28.16 47.61 -7.19
C ALA A 189 -28.89 48.39 -6.07
N ASP A 190 -28.82 47.91 -4.84
CA ASP A 190 -29.43 48.56 -3.67
C ASP A 190 -28.81 49.94 -3.37
N GLY A 191 -27.47 50.05 -3.49
CA GLY A 191 -26.76 51.32 -3.35
C GLY A 191 -27.15 52.32 -4.44
N THR A 192 -27.33 51.84 -5.68
CA THR A 192 -27.78 52.69 -6.80
C THR A 192 -29.22 53.17 -6.58
N ALA A 193 -30.12 52.30 -6.11
CA ALA A 193 -31.48 52.66 -5.76
C ALA A 193 -31.53 53.69 -4.62
N SER A 194 -30.71 53.49 -3.58
CA SER A 194 -30.58 54.43 -2.46
C SER A 194 -30.04 55.80 -2.89
N ALA A 195 -29.08 55.83 -3.82
CA ALA A 195 -28.55 57.06 -4.39
C ALA A 195 -29.60 57.82 -5.22
N VAL A 196 -30.40 57.11 -6.02
CA VAL A 196 -31.53 57.69 -6.77
C VAL A 196 -32.56 58.28 -5.82
N ASP A 197 -32.95 57.54 -4.78
CA ASP A 197 -33.92 57.99 -3.78
C ASP A 197 -33.42 59.17 -2.94
N GLY A 198 -32.12 59.24 -2.67
CA GLY A 198 -31.49 60.40 -2.05
C GLY A 198 -31.47 61.63 -2.97
N ALA A 199 -31.24 61.43 -4.27
CA ALA A 199 -31.25 62.51 -5.26
C ALA A 199 -32.66 63.09 -5.47
N SER A 200 -33.70 62.26 -5.53
CA SER A 200 -35.09 62.72 -5.63
C SER A 200 -35.52 63.50 -4.39
N ARG A 201 -35.14 63.03 -3.19
CA ARG A 201 -35.41 63.76 -1.94
C ARG A 201 -34.78 65.16 -1.91
N LEU A 202 -33.57 65.31 -2.45
CA LEU A 202 -32.90 66.61 -2.58
C LEU A 202 -33.60 67.52 -3.61
N GLU A 203 -34.17 66.95 -4.67
CA GLU A 203 -34.96 67.69 -5.68
C GLU A 203 -36.31 68.17 -5.10
N ASP A 204 -36.98 67.33 -4.30
CA ASP A 204 -38.31 67.58 -3.72
C ASP A 204 -38.32 68.57 -2.54
N GLY A 205 -37.15 69.10 -2.17
CA GLY A 205 -37.07 70.27 -1.28
C GLY A 205 -37.06 69.94 0.21
N ILE A 206 -36.51 68.78 0.59
CA ILE A 206 -35.79 68.64 1.87
C ILE A 206 -34.29 68.76 1.67
#